data_AF-A0A845QKH4-F1
#
_entry.id   AF-A0A845QKH4-F1
#
_cell.length_a   1.000
_cell.length_b   1.000
_cell.length_c   1.000
_cell.angle_alpha   90.00
_cell.angle_beta   90.00
_cell.angle_gamma   90.00
#
_symmetry.space_group_name_H-M   'P 1'
#
loop_
_entity.id
_entity.type
_entity.pdbx_description
1 polymer ?
#
loop_
_entity_poly.entity_id
_entity_poly.type
_entity_poly.pdbx_seq_one_letter_code
_entity_poly.pdbx_strand_id
1 'polypeptide(L)'
;MKRKIILLLCFLLVLNLCCASITFAGTSEKTMYAKQQTWIYSNGYQTAKYAVCPVGKNQQVKVGKKVYATMPGGKKDYYYQTSYFGKTFYIPAAKLTTKKPKEAYTMTYSFKALEVTSKLYLYASPSLSSAKERTDEVSIYTIGETKNWYVAFVSGKLGYISKKSSAVKKVKKTTYVPLHISSKEFFAAKQKQIRNRFYVQYALLPSYMRDGLVKRDAEIYIQQTLKEPFETNGNGGYTTSAVAKATIYVKENSSSYNLEYTLHHEIGHALSRHLWPGQSINELEYLIQENKKLQLGAYYASNAAEWLAECIDILIKDPKMLQNKAPMTYQLLVEEVFNTNESPLRAAA
;
A
#
# COMPACT_ATOMS: atom_id res chain seq x y z
N MET A 1 52.53 -20.42 -3.84
CA MET A 1 51.13 -20.46 -4.35
C MET A 1 50.10 -21.00 -3.35
N LYS A 2 50.35 -22.11 -2.64
CA LYS A 2 49.35 -22.78 -1.78
C LYS A 2 48.75 -21.91 -0.64
N ARG A 3 49.53 -21.05 0.03
CA ARG A 3 49.02 -20.17 1.11
C ARG A 3 48.03 -19.09 0.63
N LYS A 4 48.21 -18.53 -0.57
CA LYS A 4 47.29 -17.50 -1.11
C LYS A 4 45.94 -18.09 -1.53
N ILE A 5 45.92 -19.34 -1.98
CA ILE A 5 44.69 -20.07 -2.35
C ILE A 5 43.86 -20.42 -1.10
N ILE A 6 44.51 -20.80 0.00
CA ILE A 6 43.84 -21.10 1.28
C ILE A 6 43.18 -19.83 1.87
N LEU A 7 43.87 -18.68 1.81
CA LEU A 7 43.32 -17.40 2.26
C LEU A 7 42.11 -16.96 1.40
N LEU A 8 42.17 -17.15 0.08
CA LEU A 8 41.05 -16.84 -0.81
C LEU A 8 39.83 -17.74 -0.57
N LEU A 9 40.06 -19.04 -0.30
CA LEU A 9 39.01 -20.00 0.06
C LEU A 9 38.38 -19.67 1.42
N CYS A 10 39.18 -19.31 2.42
CA CYS A 10 38.66 -18.83 3.71
C CYS A 10 37.87 -17.52 3.56
N PHE A 11 38.31 -16.60 2.70
CA PHE A 11 37.59 -15.35 2.45
C PHE A 11 36.26 -15.58 1.71
N LEU A 12 36.21 -16.53 0.76
CA LEU A 12 34.98 -16.96 0.07
C LEU A 12 34.02 -17.75 0.97
N LEU A 13 34.53 -18.52 1.94
CA LEU A 13 33.72 -19.17 2.98
C LEU A 13 33.13 -18.14 3.94
N VAL A 14 33.91 -17.13 4.35
CA VAL A 14 33.42 -16.03 5.18
C VAL A 14 32.43 -15.15 4.41
N LEU A 15 32.62 -14.91 3.12
CA LEU A 15 31.64 -14.18 2.30
C LEU A 15 30.30 -14.94 2.14
N ASN A 16 30.34 -16.27 2.00
CA ASN A 16 29.13 -17.10 1.98
C ASN A 16 28.46 -17.22 3.36
N LEU A 17 29.22 -17.14 4.45
CA LEU A 17 28.67 -17.03 5.82
C LEU A 17 28.11 -15.63 6.13
N CYS A 18 28.58 -14.59 5.44
CA CYS A 18 28.03 -13.23 5.50
C CYS A 18 26.83 -12.99 4.57
N CYS A 19 26.53 -13.93 3.66
CA CYS A 19 25.19 -14.07 3.07
C CYS A 19 24.24 -14.80 4.03
N ALA A 20 24.31 -14.48 5.32
CA ALA A 20 23.28 -14.83 6.27
C ALA A 20 22.03 -14.04 5.88
N SER A 21 21.06 -14.72 5.25
CA SER A 21 19.66 -14.43 5.57
C SER A 21 19.59 -14.22 7.08
N ILE A 22 19.08 -13.08 7.52
CA ILE A 22 18.86 -12.80 8.94
C ILE A 22 17.84 -13.84 9.42
N THR A 23 18.32 -15.02 9.80
CA THR A 23 17.61 -15.99 10.60
C THR A 23 17.64 -15.43 12.01
N PHE A 24 16.47 -14.96 12.44
CA PHE A 24 16.26 -14.43 13.78
C PHE A 24 16.78 -15.42 14.82
N ALA A 25 17.92 -15.11 15.42
CA ALA A 25 18.35 -15.74 16.65
C ALA A 25 17.37 -15.31 17.75
N GLY A 26 16.56 -16.26 18.27
CA GLY A 26 15.96 -16.13 19.60
C GLY A 26 14.44 -16.03 19.75
N THR A 27 13.61 -16.28 18.73
CA THR A 27 12.18 -16.63 18.95
C THR A 27 11.71 -17.55 17.82
N SER A 28 11.20 -18.74 18.14
CA SER A 28 10.64 -19.64 17.12
C SER A 28 9.54 -18.92 16.34
N GLU A 29 9.73 -18.78 15.03
CA GLU A 29 8.65 -18.32 14.15
C GLU A 29 7.47 -19.28 14.33
N LYS A 30 6.32 -18.74 14.73
CA LYS A 30 5.09 -19.52 14.85
C LYS A 30 4.10 -19.13 13.77
N THR A 31 3.32 -20.11 13.35
CA THR A 31 2.20 -19.88 12.44
C THR A 31 0.96 -19.48 13.23
N MET A 32 0.32 -18.39 12.81
CA MET A 32 -0.99 -17.96 13.29
C MET A 32 -1.93 -17.69 12.11
N TYR A 33 -3.21 -17.46 12.41
CA TYR A 33 -4.24 -17.21 11.41
C TYR A 33 -4.99 -15.92 11.73
N ALA A 34 -5.28 -15.14 10.70
CA ALA A 34 -6.09 -13.92 10.87
C ALA A 34 -7.56 -14.27 11.15
N LYS A 35 -8.13 -13.71 12.21
CA LYS A 35 -9.54 -13.93 12.60
C LYS A 35 -10.55 -13.25 11.65
N GLN A 36 -10.10 -12.19 10.99
CA GLN A 36 -10.86 -11.31 10.10
C GLN A 36 -9.87 -10.59 9.18
N GLN A 37 -10.36 -9.81 8.22
CA GLN A 37 -9.50 -8.87 7.50
C GLN A 37 -8.81 -7.95 8.53
N THR A 38 -7.50 -7.79 8.36
CA THR A 38 -6.63 -6.94 9.17
C THR A 38 -5.52 -6.40 8.28
N TRP A 39 -4.62 -5.61 8.86
CA TRP A 39 -3.45 -5.07 8.19
C TRP A 39 -2.16 -5.46 8.91
N ILE A 40 -1.09 -5.52 8.12
CA ILE A 40 0.30 -5.40 8.58
C ILE A 40 0.63 -3.90 8.64
N TYR A 41 1.38 -3.48 9.65
CA TYR A 41 1.73 -2.07 9.92
C TYR A 41 3.24 -1.88 10.00
N SER A 42 3.71 -0.69 9.63
CA SER A 42 5.14 -0.31 9.59
C SER A 42 5.80 -0.24 10.96
N ASN A 43 5.07 0.07 12.02
CA ASN A 43 5.57 0.06 13.39
C ASN A 43 4.54 -0.53 14.36
N GLY A 44 5.01 -0.95 15.54
CA GLY A 44 4.18 -1.53 16.59
C GLY A 44 3.76 -0.54 17.67
N TYR A 45 3.79 0.78 17.40
CA TYR A 45 3.42 1.86 18.33
C TYR A 45 2.17 2.62 17.90
N GLN A 46 1.49 3.36 18.78
CA GLN A 46 0.19 3.96 18.45
C GLN A 46 0.22 5.05 17.38
N THR A 47 1.42 5.52 17.02
CA THR A 47 1.65 6.32 15.82
C THR A 47 1.90 5.44 14.58
N ALA A 48 1.57 4.14 14.62
CA ALA A 48 1.58 3.17 13.52
C ALA A 48 0.53 3.55 12.47
N LYS A 49 0.71 4.72 11.88
CA LYS A 49 -0.29 5.37 11.06
C LYS A 49 -0.51 4.69 9.71
N TYR A 50 0.24 3.63 9.35
CA TYR A 50 0.22 3.15 7.96
C TYR A 50 0.00 1.65 7.85
N ALA A 51 -1.19 1.31 7.38
CA ALA A 51 -1.55 0.01 6.86
C ALA A 51 -0.72 -0.28 5.59
N VAL A 52 0.08 -1.35 5.64
CA VAL A 52 1.09 -1.69 4.62
C VAL A 52 0.59 -2.76 3.67
N CYS A 53 0.06 -3.85 4.22
CA CYS A 53 -0.43 -4.97 3.43
C CYS A 53 -1.68 -5.54 4.08
N PRO A 54 -2.78 -5.70 3.33
CA PRO A 54 -3.97 -6.32 3.86
C PRO A 54 -3.72 -7.83 4.07
N VAL A 55 -4.36 -8.38 5.10
CA VAL A 55 -4.33 -9.80 5.43
C VAL A 55 -5.76 -10.28 5.55
N GLY A 56 -6.12 -11.30 4.77
CA GLY A 56 -7.47 -11.81 4.70
C GLY A 56 -7.84 -12.69 5.88
N LYS A 57 -9.14 -12.82 6.14
CA LYS A 57 -9.66 -13.77 7.14
C LYS A 57 -9.17 -15.18 6.82
N ASN A 58 -8.75 -15.93 7.84
CA ASN A 58 -8.18 -17.27 7.75
C ASN A 58 -6.81 -17.39 7.06
N GLN A 59 -6.21 -16.28 6.63
CA GLN A 59 -4.87 -16.29 6.07
C GLN A 59 -3.84 -16.74 7.11
N GLN A 60 -2.95 -17.64 6.69
CA GLN A 60 -1.79 -18.04 7.46
C GLN A 60 -0.76 -16.89 7.50
N VAL A 61 -0.30 -16.55 8.69
CA VAL A 61 0.72 -15.52 8.94
C VAL A 61 1.83 -16.13 9.78
N LYS A 62 3.08 -16.00 9.32
CA LYS A 62 4.25 -16.30 10.13
C LYS A 62 4.57 -15.12 11.02
N VAL A 63 4.71 -15.38 12.32
CA VAL A 63 4.98 -14.34 13.31
C VAL A 63 6.14 -14.71 14.23
N GLY A 64 6.91 -13.69 14.61
CA GLY A 64 8.01 -13.77 15.57
C GLY A 64 7.62 -13.23 16.95
N LYS A 65 8.48 -12.38 17.51
CA LYS A 65 8.33 -11.81 18.86
C LYS A 65 7.02 -11.04 19.03
N LYS A 66 6.36 -11.24 20.18
CA LYS A 66 5.26 -10.38 20.63
C LYS A 66 5.85 -9.11 21.26
N VAL A 67 5.41 -7.96 20.80
CA VAL A 67 5.79 -6.64 21.31
C VAL A 67 4.53 -5.88 21.75
N TYR A 68 4.71 -4.76 22.43
CA TYR A 68 3.60 -3.89 22.79
C TYR A 68 3.99 -2.43 22.63
N ALA A 69 2.97 -1.60 22.54
CA ALA A 69 3.08 -0.16 22.65
C ALA A 69 2.20 0.39 23.74
N THR A 70 2.70 1.45 24.34
CA THR A 70 2.01 2.20 25.38
C THR A 70 1.26 3.33 24.72
N MET A 71 -0.03 3.42 25.03
CA MET A 71 -0.95 4.38 24.45
C MET A 71 -1.07 5.61 25.37
N PRO A 72 -1.51 6.82 24.91
CA PRO A 72 -1.95 7.87 25.83
C PRO A 72 -2.95 7.30 26.84
N GLY A 73 -2.71 7.56 28.12
CA GLY A 73 -3.43 6.93 29.22
C GLY A 73 -2.86 5.59 29.70
N GLY A 74 -1.67 5.18 29.24
CA GLY A 74 -0.92 4.04 29.79
C GLY A 74 -1.41 2.65 29.35
N LYS A 75 -2.48 2.56 28.55
CA LYS A 75 -2.98 1.30 27.99
C LYS A 75 -1.92 0.64 27.11
N LYS A 76 -1.84 -0.69 27.08
CA LYS A 76 -0.91 -1.44 26.22
C LYS A 76 -1.63 -2.14 25.08
N ASP A 77 -1.22 -1.84 23.85
CA ASP A 77 -1.65 -2.56 22.65
C ASP A 77 -0.54 -3.51 22.19
N TYR A 78 -0.91 -4.75 21.83
CA TYR A 78 0.04 -5.81 21.54
C TYR A 78 0.08 -6.18 20.06
N TYR A 79 1.29 -6.41 19.56
CA TYR A 79 1.56 -6.77 18.17
C TYR A 79 2.49 -7.98 18.10
N TYR A 80 2.43 -8.70 17.00
CA TYR A 80 3.46 -9.66 16.63
C TYR A 80 4.32 -9.11 15.50
N GLN A 81 5.63 -9.34 15.57
CA GLN A 81 6.52 -9.12 14.43
C GLN A 81 6.18 -10.09 13.31
N THR A 82 6.24 -9.63 12.06
CA THR A 82 6.10 -10.45 10.86
C THR A 82 7.05 -9.95 9.76
N SER A 83 7.45 -10.83 8.84
CA SER A 83 8.31 -10.47 7.71
C SER A 83 7.46 -10.18 6.48
N TYR A 84 7.63 -8.98 5.93
CA TYR A 84 7.02 -8.57 4.66
C TYR A 84 8.12 -8.13 3.71
N PHE A 85 8.25 -8.88 2.60
CA PHE A 85 9.37 -8.80 1.66
C PHE A 85 10.74 -8.72 2.34
N GLY A 86 11.00 -9.50 3.39
CA GLY A 86 12.32 -9.51 4.07
C GLY A 86 12.58 -8.29 4.97
N LYS A 87 11.55 -7.51 5.30
CA LYS A 87 11.59 -6.44 6.29
C LYS A 87 10.65 -6.78 7.45
N THR A 88 10.99 -6.32 8.66
CA THR A 88 10.16 -6.51 9.85
C THR A 88 9.03 -5.49 9.89
N PHE A 89 7.82 -6.00 10.08
CA PHE A 89 6.59 -5.24 10.26
C PHE A 89 5.78 -5.84 11.41
N TYR A 90 4.60 -5.29 11.70
CA TYR A 90 3.82 -5.62 12.89
C TYR A 90 2.38 -5.91 12.54
N ILE A 91 1.78 -6.91 13.18
CA ILE A 91 0.37 -7.27 13.02
C ILE A 91 -0.31 -7.33 14.39
N PRO A 92 -1.52 -6.75 14.57
CA PRO A 92 -2.16 -6.72 15.88
C PRO A 92 -2.43 -8.11 16.44
N ALA A 93 -1.95 -8.39 17.65
CA ALA A 93 -2.07 -9.70 18.27
C ALA A 93 -3.55 -10.09 18.50
N ALA A 94 -4.41 -9.11 18.79
CA ALA A 94 -5.85 -9.33 18.96
C ALA A 94 -6.53 -9.89 17.71
N LYS A 95 -6.00 -9.60 16.51
CA LYS A 95 -6.55 -10.02 15.21
C LYS A 95 -6.05 -11.40 14.76
N LEU A 96 -5.14 -12.02 15.52
CA LEU A 96 -4.58 -13.33 15.22
C LEU A 96 -5.05 -14.40 16.20
N THR A 97 -5.09 -15.65 15.73
CA THR A 97 -5.38 -16.85 16.53
C THR A 97 -4.39 -17.97 16.21
N THR A 98 -4.12 -18.83 17.19
CA THR A 98 -3.41 -20.10 16.98
C THR A 98 -4.34 -21.23 16.53
N LYS A 99 -5.66 -21.09 16.75
CA LYS A 99 -6.66 -22.08 16.32
C LYS A 99 -6.75 -22.08 14.79
N LYS A 100 -6.33 -23.18 14.17
CA LYS A 100 -6.41 -23.37 12.72
C LYS A 100 -7.86 -23.35 12.25
N PRO A 101 -8.27 -22.41 11.36
CA PRO A 101 -9.60 -22.42 10.77
C PRO A 101 -9.74 -23.56 9.76
N LYS A 102 -10.98 -24.01 9.53
CA LYS A 102 -11.31 -25.07 8.55
C LYS A 102 -10.80 -24.74 7.15
N GLU A 103 -10.91 -23.47 6.75
CA GLU A 103 -10.50 -22.96 5.44
C GLU A 103 -9.23 -22.09 5.52
N ALA A 104 -8.23 -22.53 6.30
CA ALA A 104 -6.93 -21.87 6.31
C ALA A 104 -6.29 -21.88 4.92
N TYR A 105 -5.64 -20.77 4.54
CA TYR A 105 -4.93 -20.68 3.27
C TYR A 105 -3.64 -19.86 3.39
N THR A 106 -2.72 -20.09 2.47
CA THR A 106 -1.50 -19.31 2.30
C THR A 106 -1.61 -18.50 1.02
N MET A 107 -1.22 -17.24 1.07
CA MET A 107 -1.13 -16.35 -0.09
C MET A 107 0.32 -16.30 -0.58
N THR A 108 0.50 -16.35 -1.89
CA THR A 108 1.77 -16.00 -2.55
C THR A 108 1.60 -14.69 -3.30
N TYR A 109 2.56 -13.77 -3.17
CA TYR A 109 2.53 -12.51 -3.92
C TYR A 109 2.67 -12.77 -5.42
N SER A 110 1.77 -12.17 -6.20
CA SER A 110 1.61 -12.40 -7.63
C SER A 110 0.85 -11.21 -8.19
N PHE A 111 1.51 -10.47 -9.08
CA PHE A 111 1.03 -9.19 -9.58
C PHE A 111 0.58 -9.33 -11.03
N LYS A 112 -0.73 -9.31 -11.24
CA LYS A 112 -1.38 -9.43 -12.56
C LYS A 112 -2.42 -8.33 -12.71
N ALA A 113 -2.63 -7.87 -13.93
CA ALA A 113 -3.75 -7.01 -14.26
C ALA A 113 -4.87 -7.88 -14.84
N LEU A 114 -6.05 -7.78 -14.24
CA LEU A 114 -7.26 -8.47 -14.69
C LEU A 114 -8.15 -7.45 -15.38
N GLU A 115 -8.40 -7.66 -16.67
CA GLU A 115 -9.49 -6.98 -17.37
C GLU A 115 -10.77 -7.76 -17.11
N VAL A 116 -11.76 -7.08 -16.53
CA VAL A 116 -12.95 -7.73 -15.99
C VAL A 116 -14.24 -7.03 -16.47
N THR A 117 -15.37 -7.70 -16.30
CA THR A 117 -16.70 -7.09 -16.48
C THR A 117 -17.25 -6.60 -15.15
N SER A 118 -18.16 -5.63 -15.17
CA SER A 118 -18.92 -5.15 -14.00
C SER A 118 -19.80 -6.23 -13.33
N LYS A 119 -19.87 -7.44 -13.91
CA LYS A 119 -20.53 -8.60 -13.31
C LYS A 119 -19.60 -9.43 -12.42
N LEU A 120 -18.35 -9.00 -12.22
CA LEU A 120 -17.38 -9.72 -11.40
C LEU A 120 -17.83 -9.76 -9.94
N TYR A 121 -17.76 -10.95 -9.35
CA TYR A 121 -17.91 -11.13 -7.91
C TYR A 121 -16.55 -11.17 -7.22
N LEU A 122 -16.44 -10.40 -6.15
CA LEU A 122 -15.37 -10.48 -5.17
C LEU A 122 -15.86 -11.31 -3.98
N TYR A 123 -15.18 -12.44 -3.73
CA TYR A 123 -15.51 -13.35 -2.63
C TYR A 123 -14.77 -12.95 -1.36
N ALA A 124 -15.33 -13.25 -0.19
CA ALA A 124 -14.76 -12.91 1.12
C ALA A 124 -13.74 -13.95 1.64
N SER A 125 -13.73 -15.16 1.06
CA SER A 125 -12.70 -16.18 1.25
C SER A 125 -12.43 -16.89 -0.09
N PRO A 126 -11.34 -17.67 -0.24
CA PRO A 126 -11.06 -18.43 -1.46
C PRO A 126 -11.98 -19.68 -1.57
N SER A 127 -13.29 -19.44 -1.55
CA SER A 127 -14.36 -20.42 -1.66
C SER A 127 -15.58 -19.82 -2.37
N LEU A 128 -16.19 -20.59 -3.29
CA LEU A 128 -17.41 -20.18 -3.99
C LEU A 128 -18.65 -20.12 -3.08
N SER A 129 -18.60 -20.77 -1.91
CA SER A 129 -19.65 -20.70 -0.89
C SER A 129 -19.53 -19.50 0.04
N SER A 130 -18.45 -18.72 -0.07
CA SER A 130 -18.26 -17.55 0.79
C SER A 130 -19.14 -16.38 0.35
N ALA A 131 -19.38 -15.45 1.29
CA ALA A 131 -20.05 -14.19 0.98
C ALA A 131 -19.33 -13.50 -0.18
N LYS A 132 -20.10 -12.89 -1.08
CA LYS A 132 -19.57 -12.22 -2.26
C LYS A 132 -20.34 -10.94 -2.57
N GLU A 133 -19.65 -10.00 -3.19
CA GLU A 133 -20.23 -8.75 -3.65
C GLU A 133 -19.81 -8.44 -5.08
N ARG A 134 -20.61 -7.66 -5.80
CA ARG A 134 -20.21 -7.17 -7.12
C ARG A 134 -19.28 -5.98 -6.98
N THR A 135 -18.47 -5.78 -8.00
CA THR A 135 -17.63 -4.58 -8.14
C THR A 135 -17.82 -3.97 -9.52
N ASP A 136 -17.80 -2.64 -9.55
CA ASP A 136 -17.86 -1.86 -10.79
C ASP A 136 -16.47 -1.61 -11.39
N GLU A 137 -15.39 -2.12 -10.74
CA GLU A 137 -14.05 -2.11 -11.30
C GLU A 137 -14.01 -2.86 -12.64
N VAL A 138 -13.44 -2.22 -13.66
CA VAL A 138 -13.22 -2.82 -14.99
C VAL A 138 -11.78 -3.33 -15.16
N SER A 139 -10.88 -2.93 -14.26
CA SER A 139 -9.48 -3.31 -14.25
C SER A 139 -8.98 -3.48 -12.81
N ILE A 140 -8.59 -4.70 -12.44
CA ILE A 140 -8.18 -5.04 -11.07
C ILE A 140 -6.74 -5.53 -11.07
N TYR A 141 -5.92 -4.98 -10.19
CA TYR A 141 -4.55 -5.45 -9.98
C TYR A 141 -4.54 -6.44 -8.81
N THR A 142 -3.97 -7.63 -9.04
CA THR A 142 -3.84 -8.65 -8.00
C THR A 142 -2.66 -8.32 -7.10
N ILE A 143 -2.83 -8.59 -5.79
CA ILE A 143 -1.74 -8.56 -4.81
C ILE A 143 -1.07 -9.92 -4.72
N GLY A 144 -1.86 -10.98 -4.92
CA GLY A 144 -1.41 -12.34 -4.76
C GLY A 144 -2.34 -13.37 -5.37
N GLU A 145 -2.04 -14.62 -5.07
CA GLU A 145 -2.89 -15.75 -5.42
C GLU A 145 -2.83 -16.83 -4.35
N THR A 146 -3.88 -17.64 -4.29
CA THR A 146 -3.94 -18.84 -3.48
C THR A 146 -4.76 -19.89 -4.21
N LYS A 147 -4.19 -21.09 -4.43
CA LYS A 147 -4.83 -22.17 -5.19
C LYS A 147 -5.40 -21.63 -6.53
N ASN A 148 -6.70 -21.81 -6.74
CA ASN A 148 -7.44 -21.39 -7.93
C ASN A 148 -8.03 -19.97 -7.83
N TRP A 149 -7.48 -19.11 -6.96
CA TRP A 149 -7.99 -17.78 -6.68
C TRP A 149 -6.89 -16.73 -6.85
N TYR A 150 -7.25 -15.62 -7.49
CA TYR A 150 -6.53 -14.36 -7.36
C TYR A 150 -6.95 -13.67 -6.05
N VAL A 151 -6.02 -12.97 -5.42
CA VAL A 151 -6.26 -12.11 -4.26
C VAL A 151 -6.11 -10.67 -4.71
N ALA A 152 -7.15 -9.87 -4.50
CA ALA A 152 -7.20 -8.47 -4.91
C ALA A 152 -7.74 -7.62 -3.77
N PHE A 153 -7.39 -6.34 -3.79
CA PHE A 153 -7.96 -5.35 -2.89
C PHE A 153 -8.79 -4.37 -3.71
N VAL A 154 -10.06 -4.25 -3.37
CA VAL A 154 -11.04 -3.46 -4.11
C VAL A 154 -11.88 -2.71 -3.10
N SER A 155 -11.92 -1.38 -3.22
CA SER A 155 -12.75 -0.49 -2.39
C SER A 155 -12.63 -0.77 -0.88
N GLY A 156 -11.40 -0.82 -0.36
CA GLY A 156 -11.15 -1.04 1.07
C GLY A 156 -11.16 -2.51 1.53
N LYS A 157 -11.46 -3.46 0.64
CA LYS A 157 -11.67 -4.86 1.00
C LYS A 157 -10.72 -5.79 0.26
N LEU A 158 -10.10 -6.68 1.01
CA LEU A 158 -9.40 -7.82 0.44
C LEU A 158 -10.43 -8.88 0.06
N GLY A 159 -10.36 -9.33 -1.18
CA GLY A 159 -11.21 -10.41 -1.64
C GLY A 159 -10.58 -11.28 -2.71
N TYR A 160 -11.35 -12.27 -3.13
CA TYR A 160 -10.86 -13.37 -3.96
C TYR A 160 -11.65 -13.46 -5.25
N ILE A 161 -10.93 -13.59 -6.35
CA ILE A 161 -11.50 -13.74 -7.69
C ILE A 161 -11.14 -15.14 -8.19
N SER A 162 -12.14 -15.95 -8.53
CA SER A 162 -11.89 -17.28 -9.09
C SER A 162 -11.14 -17.16 -10.42
N LYS A 163 -10.06 -17.91 -10.59
CA LYS A 163 -9.30 -18.00 -11.86
C LYS A 163 -10.14 -18.55 -13.01
N LYS A 164 -11.25 -19.24 -12.70
CA LYS A 164 -12.22 -19.78 -13.66
C LYS A 164 -13.42 -18.85 -13.91
N SER A 165 -13.43 -17.65 -13.31
CA SER A 165 -14.52 -16.71 -13.47
C SER A 165 -14.64 -16.26 -14.93
N SER A 166 -15.81 -16.44 -15.55
CA SER A 166 -16.10 -15.94 -16.90
C SER A 166 -16.12 -14.41 -16.99
N ALA A 167 -16.21 -13.72 -15.85
CA ALA A 167 -16.11 -12.27 -15.79
C ALA A 167 -14.67 -11.75 -15.97
N VAL A 168 -13.66 -12.63 -15.91
CA VAL A 168 -12.26 -12.27 -16.22
C VAL A 168 -12.05 -12.46 -17.72
N LYS A 169 -11.99 -11.35 -18.46
CA LYS A 169 -11.81 -11.34 -19.92
C LYS A 169 -10.38 -11.64 -20.32
N LYS A 170 -9.43 -11.00 -19.63
CA LYS A 170 -8.01 -11.09 -19.96
C LYS A 170 -7.15 -10.94 -18.72
N VAL A 171 -6.10 -11.75 -18.66
CA VAL A 171 -5.04 -11.65 -17.65
C VAL A 171 -3.80 -11.12 -18.34
N LYS A 172 -3.28 -9.99 -17.87
CA LYS A 172 -2.13 -9.30 -18.45
C LYS A 172 -1.03 -9.14 -17.41
N LYS A 173 0.19 -8.91 -17.89
CA LYS A 173 1.23 -8.31 -17.05
C LYS A 173 0.75 -6.93 -16.61
N THR A 174 1.03 -6.57 -15.36
CA THR A 174 0.72 -5.24 -14.85
C THR A 174 1.53 -4.17 -15.59
N THR A 175 0.84 -3.11 -15.99
CA THR A 175 1.48 -1.87 -16.46
C THR A 175 1.51 -0.89 -15.31
N TYR A 176 2.69 -0.41 -14.95
CA TYR A 176 2.86 0.62 -13.94
C TYR A 176 3.27 1.91 -14.63
N VAL A 177 2.95 3.04 -14.02
CA VAL A 177 3.64 4.29 -14.34
C VAL A 177 5.16 4.11 -14.22
N PRO A 178 5.98 4.87 -14.98
CA PRO A 178 7.44 4.80 -14.87
C PRO A 178 7.91 4.84 -13.41
N LEU A 179 8.63 3.79 -13.01
CA LEU A 179 9.15 3.61 -11.65
C LEU A 179 10.67 3.61 -11.69
N HIS A 180 11.26 4.63 -11.07
CA HIS A 180 12.69 4.85 -11.00
C HIS A 180 13.17 4.59 -9.56
N ILE A 181 13.81 3.45 -9.33
CA ILE A 181 14.44 3.14 -8.03
C ILE A 181 15.93 3.43 -8.16
N SER A 182 16.46 4.31 -7.31
CA SER A 182 17.86 4.74 -7.37
C SER A 182 18.84 3.57 -7.30
N SER A 183 19.53 3.29 -8.40
CA SER A 183 20.56 2.24 -8.47
C SER A 183 21.87 2.66 -7.79
N LYS A 184 22.08 3.97 -7.61
CA LYS A 184 23.24 4.53 -6.89
C LYS A 184 23.12 4.35 -5.38
N GLU A 185 21.90 4.38 -4.85
CA GLU A 185 21.65 4.36 -3.40
C GLU A 185 21.19 2.98 -2.90
N PHE A 186 20.61 2.14 -3.77
CA PHE A 186 20.12 0.83 -3.40
C PHE A 186 20.79 -0.28 -4.21
N PHE A 187 21.33 -1.29 -3.52
CA PHE A 187 21.78 -2.53 -4.14
C PHE A 187 20.61 -3.35 -4.69
N ALA A 188 20.88 -4.26 -5.63
CA ALA A 188 19.86 -4.98 -6.42
C ALA A 188 18.79 -5.71 -5.57
N ALA A 189 19.19 -6.38 -4.48
CA ALA A 189 18.23 -7.06 -3.60
C ALA A 189 17.30 -6.07 -2.86
N LYS A 190 17.81 -4.91 -2.42
CA LYS A 190 17.00 -3.83 -1.86
C LYS A 190 16.07 -3.21 -2.91
N GLN A 191 16.54 -3.01 -4.15
CA GLN A 191 15.67 -2.52 -5.23
C GLN A 191 14.51 -3.49 -5.52
N LYS A 192 14.80 -4.80 -5.58
CA LYS A 192 13.77 -5.84 -5.75
C LYS A 192 12.74 -5.80 -4.62
N GLN A 193 13.22 -5.58 -3.39
CA GLN A 193 12.37 -5.43 -2.21
C GLN A 193 11.41 -4.23 -2.32
N ILE A 194 11.97 -3.05 -2.63
CA ILE A 194 11.22 -1.79 -2.80
C ILE A 194 10.18 -1.97 -3.90
N ARG A 195 10.57 -2.55 -5.04
CA ARG A 195 9.67 -2.80 -6.18
C ARG A 195 8.47 -3.67 -5.81
N ASN A 196 8.70 -4.76 -5.08
CA ASN A 196 7.60 -5.64 -4.67
C ASN A 196 6.65 -4.94 -3.69
N ARG A 197 7.17 -4.13 -2.76
CA ARG A 197 6.36 -3.31 -1.84
C ARG A 197 5.54 -2.28 -2.60
N PHE A 198 6.16 -1.61 -3.57
CA PHE A 198 5.49 -0.66 -4.47
C PHE A 198 4.36 -1.35 -5.25
N TYR A 199 4.58 -2.54 -5.81
CA TYR A 199 3.54 -3.26 -6.54
C TYR A 199 2.32 -3.59 -5.69
N VAL A 200 2.51 -3.91 -4.40
CA VAL A 200 1.38 -4.07 -3.47
C VAL A 200 0.65 -2.73 -3.31
N GLN A 201 1.35 -1.63 -3.02
CA GLN A 201 0.71 -0.33 -2.83
C GLN A 201 -0.05 0.14 -4.08
N TYR A 202 0.54 -0.05 -5.26
CA TYR A 202 -0.08 0.31 -6.53
C TYR A 202 -1.29 -0.56 -6.86
N ALA A 203 -1.28 -1.82 -6.43
CA ALA A 203 -2.43 -2.71 -6.57
C ALA A 203 -3.60 -2.34 -5.65
N LEU A 204 -3.37 -1.58 -4.58
CA LEU A 204 -4.45 -1.08 -3.70
C LEU A 204 -5.25 0.06 -4.34
N LEU A 205 -4.69 0.75 -5.33
CA LEU A 205 -5.36 1.84 -6.03
C LEU A 205 -6.62 1.32 -6.75
N PRO A 206 -7.73 2.05 -6.75
CA PRO A 206 -8.83 1.81 -7.69
C PRO A 206 -8.39 2.01 -9.16
N SER A 207 -9.10 1.42 -10.12
CA SER A 207 -8.75 1.59 -11.55
C SER A 207 -8.71 3.05 -11.99
N TYR A 208 -9.71 3.84 -11.60
CA TYR A 208 -9.80 5.25 -11.97
C TYR A 208 -8.60 6.09 -11.48
N MET A 209 -8.01 5.76 -10.33
CA MET A 209 -6.81 6.45 -9.83
C MET A 209 -5.58 6.08 -10.65
N ARG A 210 -5.43 4.80 -11.02
CA ARG A 210 -4.35 4.37 -11.93
C ARG A 210 -4.47 5.04 -13.30
N ASP A 211 -5.68 5.11 -13.83
CA ASP A 211 -5.95 5.78 -15.11
C ASP A 211 -5.62 7.27 -15.03
N GLY A 212 -5.97 7.93 -13.92
CA GLY A 212 -5.60 9.31 -13.64
C GLY A 212 -4.07 9.52 -13.64
N LEU A 213 -3.32 8.63 -12.99
CA LEU A 213 -1.85 8.71 -13.00
C LEU A 213 -1.26 8.54 -14.41
N VAL A 214 -1.80 7.62 -15.21
CA VAL A 214 -1.34 7.42 -16.60
C VAL A 214 -1.62 8.65 -17.45
N LYS A 215 -2.81 9.26 -17.30
CA LYS A 215 -3.18 10.48 -18.05
C LYS A 215 -2.30 11.67 -17.72
N ARG A 216 -1.84 11.77 -16.47
CA ARG A 216 -0.98 12.86 -16.00
C ARG A 216 0.50 12.57 -16.23
N ASP A 217 0.85 11.69 -17.17
CA ASP A 217 2.22 11.23 -17.46
C ASP A 217 3.04 11.03 -16.18
N ALA A 218 2.43 10.41 -15.17
CA ALA A 218 3.00 10.42 -13.83
C ALA A 218 4.25 9.55 -13.80
N GLU A 219 5.29 10.01 -13.10
CA GLU A 219 6.52 9.27 -12.87
C GLU A 219 6.79 9.16 -11.37
N ILE A 220 7.33 8.02 -10.93
CA ILE A 220 7.60 7.75 -9.51
C ILE A 220 9.08 7.46 -9.31
N TYR A 221 9.71 8.24 -8.44
CA TYR A 221 11.12 8.12 -8.06
C TYR A 221 11.23 7.68 -6.61
N ILE A 222 12.01 6.63 -6.34
CA ILE A 222 12.31 6.16 -4.99
C ILE A 222 13.81 6.28 -4.75
N GLN A 223 14.17 7.08 -3.75
CA GLN A 223 15.55 7.49 -3.44
C GLN A 223 15.78 7.62 -1.93
N GLN A 224 17.03 7.65 -1.47
CA GLN A 224 17.38 7.87 -0.07
C GLN A 224 17.38 9.34 0.32
N THR A 225 17.77 10.20 -0.61
CA THR A 225 17.90 11.65 -0.39
C THR A 225 17.02 12.39 -1.38
N LEU A 226 16.22 13.34 -0.89
CA LEU A 226 15.44 14.22 -1.74
C LEU A 226 16.27 15.44 -2.14
N LYS A 227 15.85 16.18 -3.18
CA LYS A 227 16.49 17.46 -3.51
C LYS A 227 16.05 18.52 -2.51
N GLU A 228 16.94 19.47 -2.18
CA GLU A 228 16.54 20.65 -1.42
C GLU A 228 15.50 21.48 -2.19
N PRO A 229 14.60 22.20 -1.49
CA PRO A 229 14.49 22.32 -0.02
C PRO A 229 13.70 21.18 0.65
N PHE A 230 13.36 20.10 -0.06
CA PHE A 230 12.46 19.05 0.45
C PHE A 230 13.13 18.14 1.48
N GLU A 231 14.46 18.02 1.44
CA GLU A 231 15.23 17.16 2.33
C GLU A 231 15.29 17.73 3.77
N THR A 232 15.49 19.04 3.91
CA THR A 232 15.56 19.73 5.20
C THR A 232 14.23 19.83 5.95
N ASN A 233 13.10 19.76 5.24
CA ASN A 233 11.76 19.86 5.83
C ASN A 233 11.22 18.53 6.42
N GLY A 234 12.04 17.47 6.45
CA GLY A 234 11.66 16.18 7.06
C GLY A 234 10.63 15.38 6.26
N ASN A 235 10.46 15.67 4.97
CA ASN A 235 9.41 15.09 4.16
C ASN A 235 9.71 13.63 3.75
N GLY A 236 8.75 12.73 3.99
CA GLY A 236 8.80 11.33 3.55
C GLY A 236 8.69 11.14 2.03
N GLY A 237 8.39 12.22 1.31
CA GLY A 237 8.28 12.33 -0.14
C GLY A 237 7.80 13.72 -0.53
N TYR A 238 7.74 13.97 -1.83
CA TYR A 238 7.19 15.20 -2.38
C TYR A 238 6.70 14.95 -3.79
N THR A 239 5.71 15.73 -4.21
CA THR A 239 5.19 15.69 -5.57
C THR A 239 5.42 17.02 -6.25
N THR A 240 5.95 17.01 -7.48
CA THR A 240 5.79 18.13 -8.41
C THR A 240 4.62 17.82 -9.33
N SER A 241 3.76 18.80 -9.57
CA SER A 241 2.53 18.58 -10.32
C SER A 241 2.31 19.78 -11.23
N ALA A 242 2.40 19.55 -12.54
CA ALA A 242 1.96 20.43 -13.62
C ALA A 242 0.73 19.81 -14.29
N VAL A 243 -0.06 20.57 -15.05
CA VAL A 243 -1.35 20.11 -15.62
C VAL A 243 -1.25 18.69 -16.22
N ALA A 244 -0.35 18.50 -17.20
CA ALA A 244 -0.18 17.25 -17.92
C ALA A 244 0.88 16.29 -17.34
N LYS A 245 1.66 16.70 -16.33
CA LYS A 245 2.78 15.91 -15.79
C LYS A 245 2.86 15.95 -14.27
N ALA A 246 2.89 14.79 -13.64
CA ALA A 246 3.22 14.65 -12.22
C ALA A 246 4.54 13.88 -12.02
N THR A 247 5.37 14.33 -11.09
CA THR A 247 6.53 13.56 -10.64
C THR A 247 6.46 13.41 -9.14
N ILE A 248 6.37 12.15 -8.70
CA ILE A 248 6.27 11.76 -7.30
C ILE A 248 7.63 11.25 -6.86
N TYR A 249 8.15 11.82 -5.78
CA TYR A 249 9.39 11.38 -5.15
C TYR A 249 9.07 10.81 -3.77
N VAL A 250 9.57 9.61 -3.50
CA VAL A 250 9.39 8.93 -2.22
C VAL A 250 10.75 8.66 -1.62
N LYS A 251 10.96 9.16 -0.40
CA LYS A 251 12.18 8.93 0.35
C LYS A 251 12.10 7.57 1.04
N GLU A 252 12.92 6.60 0.66
CA GLU A 252 13.04 5.31 1.34
C GLU A 252 14.46 5.15 1.87
N ASN A 253 14.64 5.25 3.18
CA ASN A 253 15.93 4.97 3.81
C ASN A 253 15.92 3.56 4.44
N SER A 254 17.08 3.12 4.89
CA SER A 254 17.27 1.80 5.50
C SER A 254 16.44 1.63 6.78
N SER A 255 16.25 2.71 7.54
CA SER A 255 15.71 2.74 8.90
C SER A 255 14.23 3.15 9.02
N SER A 256 13.72 4.03 8.15
CA SER A 256 12.33 4.49 8.14
C SER A 256 11.59 3.98 6.89
N TYR A 257 10.56 3.19 7.14
CA TYR A 257 9.82 2.41 6.15
C TYR A 257 8.77 3.30 5.49
N ASN A 258 9.26 4.25 4.69
CA ASN A 258 8.46 5.39 4.24
C ASN A 258 7.65 5.13 2.98
N LEU A 259 7.99 4.11 2.18
CA LEU A 259 7.27 3.88 0.91
C LEU A 259 5.76 3.78 1.09
N GLU A 260 5.30 2.93 2.00
CA GLU A 260 3.86 2.71 2.22
C GLU A 260 3.19 3.82 3.03
N TYR A 261 4.00 4.63 3.72
CA TYR A 261 3.51 5.85 4.35
C TYR A 261 3.21 6.90 3.29
N THR A 262 4.22 7.23 2.48
CA THR A 262 4.16 8.46 1.70
C THR A 262 3.47 8.26 0.35
N LEU A 263 3.57 7.07 -0.26
CA LEU A 263 3.21 6.91 -1.67
C LEU A 263 1.76 7.27 -1.99
N HIS A 264 0.79 6.80 -1.21
CA HIS A 264 -0.63 7.10 -1.47
C HIS A 264 -0.97 8.56 -1.22
N HIS A 265 -0.37 9.17 -0.21
CA HIS A 265 -0.49 10.59 0.06
C HIS A 265 0.08 11.43 -1.10
N GLU A 266 1.26 11.10 -1.61
CA GLU A 266 1.84 11.78 -2.78
C GLU A 266 1.06 11.53 -4.08
N ILE A 267 0.51 10.32 -4.26
CA ILE A 267 -0.47 10.06 -5.33
C ILE A 267 -1.69 10.97 -5.16
N GLY A 268 -2.11 11.21 -3.92
CA GLY A 268 -3.14 12.20 -3.58
C GLY A 268 -2.77 13.59 -4.09
N HIS A 269 -1.55 14.08 -3.84
CA HIS A 269 -1.06 15.36 -4.39
C HIS A 269 -1.00 15.38 -5.92
N ALA A 270 -0.55 14.28 -6.52
CA ALA A 270 -0.54 14.16 -7.97
C ALA A 270 -1.99 14.23 -8.50
N LEU A 271 -2.92 13.45 -7.96
CA LEU A 271 -4.27 13.46 -8.46
C LEU A 271 -4.99 14.77 -8.13
N SER A 272 -4.68 15.45 -7.02
CA SER A 272 -5.49 16.56 -6.51
C SER A 272 -5.15 17.98 -6.97
N ARG A 273 -3.88 18.26 -7.31
CA ARG A 273 -3.42 19.66 -7.49
C ARG A 273 -3.89 20.37 -8.77
N HIS A 274 -4.23 19.60 -9.81
CA HIS A 274 -4.71 20.14 -11.09
C HIS A 274 -6.06 19.52 -11.46
N LEU A 275 -6.89 19.32 -10.43
CA LEU A 275 -8.20 18.69 -10.54
C LEU A 275 -9.25 19.54 -11.22
N TRP A 276 -9.04 20.81 -11.51
CA TRP A 276 -10.06 21.62 -12.17
C TRP A 276 -9.38 22.70 -13.00
N PRO A 277 -9.75 22.87 -14.27
CA PRO A 277 -9.42 24.08 -15.00
C PRO A 277 -10.08 25.27 -14.30
N GLY A 278 -9.29 26.16 -13.71
CA GLY A 278 -9.77 27.44 -13.18
C GLY A 278 -10.35 27.43 -11.75
N GLN A 279 -10.35 26.31 -11.02
CA GLN A 279 -10.67 26.33 -9.58
C GLN A 279 -9.41 26.32 -8.73
N SER A 280 -9.43 27.10 -7.65
CA SER A 280 -8.35 27.16 -6.67
C SER A 280 -8.61 26.16 -5.55
N ILE A 281 -7.56 25.52 -5.04
CA ILE A 281 -7.66 24.63 -3.88
C ILE A 281 -8.21 25.34 -2.63
N ASN A 282 -8.11 26.67 -2.58
CA ASN A 282 -8.69 27.50 -1.53
C ASN A 282 -10.22 27.46 -1.53
N GLU A 283 -10.85 27.20 -2.68
CA GLU A 283 -12.30 27.05 -2.79
C GLU A 283 -12.81 25.77 -2.10
N LEU A 284 -11.89 24.86 -1.74
CA LEU A 284 -12.17 23.63 -1.01
C LEU A 284 -11.91 23.74 0.51
N GLU A 285 -11.52 24.91 1.02
CA GLU A 285 -11.23 25.09 2.45
C GLU A 285 -12.42 24.74 3.35
N TYR A 286 -13.66 24.88 2.86
CA TYR A 286 -14.86 24.51 3.61
C TYR A 286 -14.88 23.00 3.96
N LEU A 287 -14.25 22.14 3.14
CA LEU A 287 -14.18 20.69 3.39
C LEU A 287 -13.25 20.36 4.56
N ILE A 288 -12.27 21.22 4.87
CA ILE A 288 -11.35 21.03 5.99
C ILE A 288 -12.12 20.99 7.33
N GLN A 289 -13.33 21.54 7.39
CA GLN A 289 -14.20 21.43 8.58
C GLN A 289 -14.48 19.96 8.97
N GLU A 290 -14.45 19.03 8.01
CA GLU A 290 -14.60 17.59 8.25
C GLU A 290 -13.37 16.97 8.95
N ASN A 291 -12.24 17.70 9.05
CA ASN A 291 -11.04 17.28 9.78
C ASN A 291 -11.30 16.94 11.24
N LYS A 292 -12.17 17.69 11.91
CA LYS A 292 -12.51 17.40 13.32
C LYS A 292 -13.09 15.99 13.51
N LYS A 293 -13.80 15.47 12.50
CA LYS A 293 -14.41 14.12 12.52
C LYS A 293 -13.39 13.04 12.14
N LEU A 294 -12.52 13.32 11.18
CA LEU A 294 -11.43 12.43 10.78
C LEU A 294 -10.29 12.39 11.82
N GLN A 295 -10.19 13.40 12.68
CA GLN A 295 -9.16 13.55 13.72
C GLN A 295 -7.74 13.55 13.13
N LEU A 296 -7.54 14.17 11.96
CA LEU A 296 -6.21 14.33 11.40
C LEU A 296 -5.47 15.46 12.13
N GLY A 297 -4.14 15.46 12.01
CA GLY A 297 -3.29 16.44 12.70
C GLY A 297 -3.54 17.89 12.27
N ALA A 298 -3.07 18.84 13.08
CA ALA A 298 -3.26 20.28 12.84
C ALA A 298 -2.75 20.76 11.47
N TYR A 299 -1.69 20.13 10.94
CA TYR A 299 -1.16 20.42 9.60
C TYR A 299 -2.21 20.29 8.49
N TYR A 300 -3.05 19.26 8.57
CA TYR A 300 -4.14 19.03 7.61
C TYR A 300 -5.34 19.96 7.86
N ALA A 301 -5.42 20.63 9.01
CA ALA A 301 -6.47 21.59 9.33
C ALA A 301 -6.22 22.98 8.72
N SER A 302 -5.03 23.21 8.17
CA SER A 302 -4.59 24.51 7.67
C SER A 302 -4.05 24.47 6.25
N ASN A 303 -4.14 23.33 5.57
CA ASN A 303 -3.63 23.14 4.21
C ASN A 303 -4.56 22.21 3.42
N ALA A 304 -5.34 22.81 2.51
CA ALA A 304 -6.32 22.09 1.69
C ALA A 304 -5.69 21.02 0.78
N ALA A 305 -4.48 21.24 0.26
CA ALA A 305 -3.77 20.26 -0.56
C ALA A 305 -3.40 19.01 0.22
N GLU A 306 -2.86 19.22 1.43
CA GLU A 306 -2.46 18.14 2.32
C GLU A 306 -3.66 17.39 2.87
N TRP A 307 -4.73 18.12 3.21
CA TRP A 307 -6.01 17.56 3.60
C TRP A 307 -6.58 16.63 2.52
N LEU A 308 -6.63 17.10 1.27
CA LEU A 308 -7.21 16.34 0.17
C LEU A 308 -6.35 15.12 -0.19
N ALA A 309 -5.02 15.27 -0.17
CA ALA A 309 -4.08 14.18 -0.35
C ALA A 309 -4.27 13.06 0.70
N GLU A 310 -4.46 13.44 1.97
CA GLU A 310 -4.74 12.50 3.06
C GLU A 310 -6.13 11.85 2.92
N CYS A 311 -7.15 12.61 2.50
CA CYS A 311 -8.47 12.05 2.22
C CYS A 311 -8.44 11.03 1.09
N ILE A 312 -7.62 11.24 0.05
CA ILE A 312 -7.40 10.25 -1.03
C ILE A 312 -6.70 8.99 -0.47
N ASP A 313 -5.72 9.12 0.42
CA ASP A 313 -5.12 7.94 1.09
C ASP A 313 -6.16 7.14 1.89
N ILE A 314 -7.01 7.84 2.65
CA ILE A 314 -8.11 7.22 3.39
C ILE A 314 -9.11 6.57 2.42
N LEU A 315 -9.44 7.21 1.30
CA LEU A 315 -10.35 6.66 0.28
C LEU A 315 -9.82 5.33 -0.28
N ILE A 316 -8.51 5.23 -0.50
CA ILE A 316 -7.85 4.00 -0.96
C ILE A 316 -8.01 2.89 0.08
N LYS A 317 -7.68 3.17 1.36
CA LYS A 317 -7.54 2.15 2.40
C LYS A 317 -8.84 1.80 3.12
N ASP A 318 -9.68 2.78 3.40
CA ASP A 318 -10.95 2.67 4.11
C ASP A 318 -11.99 3.70 3.59
N PRO A 319 -12.55 3.46 2.39
CA PRO A 319 -13.52 4.37 1.77
C PRO A 319 -14.77 4.56 2.62
N LYS A 320 -15.16 3.56 3.44
CA LYS A 320 -16.29 3.67 4.36
C LYS A 320 -16.01 4.62 5.50
N MET A 321 -14.78 4.64 6.03
CA MET A 321 -14.39 5.63 7.03
C MET A 321 -14.53 7.04 6.46
N LEU A 322 -14.05 7.28 5.23
CA LEU A 322 -14.17 8.59 4.59
C LEU A 322 -15.65 8.95 4.39
N GLN A 323 -16.45 8.05 3.80
CA GLN A 323 -17.89 8.26 3.59
C GLN A 323 -18.62 8.63 4.88
N ASN A 324 -18.31 7.97 6.00
CA ASN A 324 -19.00 8.19 7.26
C ASN A 324 -18.55 9.47 7.99
N LYS A 325 -17.25 9.81 7.90
CA LYS A 325 -16.65 10.89 8.70
C LYS A 325 -16.49 12.19 7.92
N ALA A 326 -16.32 12.11 6.61
CA ALA A 326 -16.18 13.23 5.69
C ALA A 326 -17.03 13.00 4.44
N PRO A 327 -18.37 12.88 4.57
CA PRO A 327 -19.27 12.56 3.48
C PRO A 327 -19.21 13.56 2.32
N MET A 328 -19.00 14.85 2.59
CA MET A 328 -18.90 15.86 1.51
C MET A 328 -17.62 15.65 0.71
N THR A 329 -16.50 15.43 1.40
CA THR A 329 -15.22 15.11 0.75
C THR A 329 -15.30 13.79 -0.02
N TYR A 330 -15.96 12.77 0.53
CA TYR A 330 -16.19 11.50 -0.15
C TYR A 330 -16.99 11.70 -1.44
N GLN A 331 -18.10 12.44 -1.36
CA GLN A 331 -18.96 12.72 -2.51
C GLN A 331 -18.19 13.48 -3.59
N LEU A 332 -17.51 14.57 -3.24
CA LEU A 332 -16.65 15.32 -4.16
C LEU A 332 -15.64 14.40 -4.86
N LEU A 333 -14.89 13.60 -4.09
CA LEU A 333 -13.86 12.73 -4.64
C LEU A 333 -14.45 11.67 -5.56
N VAL A 334 -15.50 10.96 -5.12
CA VAL A 334 -16.04 9.82 -5.85
C VAL A 334 -16.91 10.25 -7.02
N GLU A 335 -17.73 11.29 -6.86
CA GLU A 335 -18.76 11.69 -7.83
C GLU A 335 -18.28 12.77 -8.80
N GLU A 336 -17.38 13.66 -8.39
CA GLU A 336 -16.96 14.80 -9.24
C GLU A 336 -15.53 14.64 -9.76
N VAL A 337 -14.61 14.24 -8.87
CA VAL A 337 -13.19 14.11 -9.22
C VAL A 337 -12.91 12.83 -9.98
N PHE A 338 -13.44 11.69 -9.50
CA PHE A 338 -13.11 10.37 -10.04
C PHE A 338 -14.22 9.72 -10.90
N ASN A 339 -15.45 10.25 -10.92
CA ASN A 339 -16.56 9.68 -11.70
C ASN A 339 -16.50 9.99 -13.21
N THR A 340 -17.35 9.31 -13.97
CA THR A 340 -17.38 9.18 -15.44
C THR A 340 -17.37 10.47 -16.29
N ASN A 341 -16.87 10.33 -17.53
CA ASN A 341 -16.86 11.18 -18.75
C ASN A 341 -16.56 12.69 -18.66
N GLU A 342 -17.02 13.37 -17.62
CA GLU A 342 -16.83 14.80 -17.38
C GLU A 342 -15.85 15.08 -16.23
N SER A 343 -15.31 14.02 -15.60
CA SER A 343 -14.27 14.19 -14.57
C SER A 343 -13.15 15.08 -15.11
N PRO A 344 -12.75 16.10 -14.36
CA PRO A 344 -11.66 16.98 -14.78
C PRO A 344 -10.32 16.25 -14.97
N LEU A 345 -10.08 15.14 -14.25
CA LEU A 345 -8.94 14.24 -14.49
C LEU A 345 -8.98 13.56 -15.86
N ARG A 346 -10.17 13.50 -16.48
CA ARG A 346 -10.34 13.09 -17.87
C ARG A 346 -10.33 14.25 -18.86
N ALA A 347 -10.73 15.46 -18.47
CA ALA A 347 -10.83 16.65 -19.31
C ALA A 347 -9.53 17.48 -19.42
N ALA A 348 -8.59 17.33 -18.48
CA ALA A 348 -7.27 17.99 -18.50
C ALA A 348 -6.27 17.39 -19.51
N ALA A 349 -6.77 16.75 -20.58
CA ALA A 349 -5.99 16.15 -21.66
C ALA A 349 -5.91 17.07 -22.87
#